data_AF-A0AA97F5I0-F1
#
_entry.id   AF-A0AA97F5I0-F1
#
_cell.length_a   1.000
_cell.length_b   1.000
_cell.length_c   1.000
_cell.angle_alpha   90.00
_cell.angle_beta   90.00
_cell.angle_gamma   90.00
#
_symmetry.space_group_name_H-M   'P 1'
#
loop_
_entity.id
_entity.type
_entity.pdbx_description
1 polymer ?
#
loop_
_entity_poly.entity_id
_entity_poly.type
_entity_poly.pdbx_seq_one_letter_code
_entity_poly.pdbx_strand_id
1 'polypeptide(L)'
;MYENSLIAMEYFLKEVNEIHWLKWIQKDIEEWITERSTVHHLSAYGGMGSFNDVVICGANNHSIPEGAEAWADVIFNWLKALCYFFAKNPEIEYSLSDLKEQIGYHDASLSAFVNGENAPDEMRGIFDNRSPIQGWRCLNCGYAEVCDSGINRYIAQNIVPAYLFEACVSNRLVSTVRGLLYLNISNLDHLISNAKQSIDESGILIRNREEWMRPCPSCGSNNTAIYRWRFSGKRLVADKDNLPLESKKGP
;
A
#
# COMPACT_ATOMS: atom_id res chain seq x y z
N MET A 1 -8.52 -5.48 -20.23
CA MET A 1 -7.63 -5.35 -19.04
C MET A 1 -7.91 -6.32 -17.89
N TYR A 2 -9.16 -6.79 -17.73
CA TYR A 2 -9.54 -7.68 -16.61
C TYR A 2 -8.75 -9.00 -16.56
N GLU A 3 -8.71 -9.74 -17.66
CA GLU A 3 -8.00 -11.03 -17.75
C GLU A 3 -6.51 -10.92 -17.35
N ASN A 4 -5.81 -9.90 -17.88
CA ASN A 4 -4.41 -9.64 -17.53
C ASN A 4 -4.22 -9.34 -16.03
N SER A 5 -5.21 -8.73 -15.39
CA SER A 5 -5.18 -8.45 -13.95
C SER A 5 -5.36 -9.71 -13.12
N LEU A 6 -6.27 -10.61 -13.53
CA LEU A 6 -6.42 -11.92 -12.91
C LEU A 6 -5.15 -12.77 -13.04
N ILE A 7 -4.54 -12.81 -14.23
CA ILE A 7 -3.29 -13.55 -14.46
C ILE A 7 -2.15 -12.98 -13.60
N ALA A 8 -2.08 -11.66 -13.43
CA ALA A 8 -1.10 -11.03 -12.57
C ALA A 8 -1.34 -11.32 -11.08
N MET A 9 -2.61 -11.36 -10.66
CA MET A 9 -3.00 -11.78 -9.31
C MET A 9 -2.67 -13.27 -9.07
N GLU A 10 -2.95 -14.15 -10.02
CA GLU A 10 -2.61 -15.57 -9.97
C GLU A 10 -1.09 -15.74 -9.78
N TYR A 11 -0.30 -15.03 -10.61
CA TYR A 11 1.16 -15.01 -10.47
C TYR A 11 1.56 -14.58 -9.06
N PHE A 12 1.06 -13.43 -8.58
CA PHE A 12 1.40 -12.92 -7.26
C PHE A 12 1.10 -13.94 -6.14
N LEU A 13 -0.13 -14.47 -6.10
CA LEU A 13 -0.57 -15.40 -5.06
C LEU A 13 0.25 -16.69 -5.05
N LYS A 14 0.60 -17.19 -6.25
CA LYS A 14 1.50 -18.33 -6.39
C LYS A 14 2.89 -18.06 -5.83
N GLU A 15 3.48 -16.91 -6.13
CA GLU A 15 4.83 -16.57 -5.66
C GLU A 15 4.87 -16.41 -4.14
N VAL A 16 3.82 -15.83 -3.53
CA VAL A 16 3.74 -15.67 -2.07
C VAL A 16 3.20 -16.90 -1.33
N ASN A 17 2.96 -18.01 -2.05
CA ASN A 17 2.41 -19.25 -1.51
C ASN A 17 1.07 -19.08 -0.78
N GLU A 18 0.20 -18.18 -1.28
CA GLU A 18 -1.20 -18.13 -0.86
C GLU A 18 -1.97 -19.16 -1.72
N ILE A 19 -2.49 -20.22 -1.10
CA ILE A 19 -3.12 -21.34 -1.83
C ILE A 19 -4.64 -21.18 -1.96
N HIS A 20 -5.31 -20.62 -0.96
CA HIS A 20 -6.77 -20.58 -0.92
C HIS A 20 -7.33 -19.64 -1.99
N TRP A 21 -6.86 -18.40 -2.00
CA TRP A 21 -7.24 -17.38 -2.96
C TRP A 21 -6.62 -17.61 -4.33
N LEU A 22 -5.48 -18.28 -4.43
CA LEU A 22 -4.95 -18.72 -5.74
C LEU A 22 -5.98 -19.59 -6.47
N LYS A 23 -6.57 -20.59 -5.79
CA LYS A 23 -7.61 -21.44 -6.38
C LYS A 23 -8.87 -20.65 -6.75
N TRP A 24 -9.21 -19.65 -5.94
CA TRP A 24 -10.32 -18.75 -6.22
C TRP A 24 -10.11 -17.97 -7.53
N ILE A 25 -8.93 -17.35 -7.67
CA ILE A 25 -8.56 -16.58 -8.87
C ILE A 25 -8.46 -17.49 -10.11
N GLN A 26 -7.97 -18.71 -9.97
CA GLN A 26 -7.94 -19.68 -11.07
C GLN A 26 -9.34 -20.00 -11.60
N LYS A 27 -10.32 -20.11 -10.70
CA LYS A 27 -11.71 -20.27 -11.09
C LYS A 27 -12.27 -19.00 -11.74
N ASP A 28 -11.91 -17.81 -11.25
CA ASP A 28 -12.30 -16.54 -11.90
C ASP A 28 -11.78 -16.46 -13.35
N ILE A 29 -10.54 -16.91 -13.59
CA ILE A 29 -9.95 -16.99 -14.94
C ILE A 29 -10.73 -17.97 -15.81
N GLU A 30 -11.04 -19.16 -15.29
CA GLU A 30 -11.84 -20.16 -16.00
C GLU A 30 -13.21 -19.62 -16.41
N GLU A 31 -13.98 -19.08 -15.46
CA GLU A 31 -15.31 -18.52 -15.71
C GLU A 31 -15.26 -17.32 -16.69
N TRP A 32 -14.22 -16.50 -16.63
CA TRP A 32 -14.06 -15.41 -17.59
C TRP A 32 -13.80 -15.93 -19.01
N ILE A 33 -12.97 -16.96 -19.17
CA ILE A 33 -12.64 -17.54 -20.48
C ILE A 33 -13.84 -18.27 -21.08
N THR A 34 -14.58 -19.04 -20.28
CA THR A 34 -15.67 -19.90 -20.76
C THR A 34 -17.00 -19.16 -20.90
N GLU A 35 -17.32 -18.30 -19.94
CA GLU A 35 -18.66 -17.71 -19.79
C GLU A 35 -18.66 -16.18 -19.83
N ARG A 36 -17.48 -15.53 -19.85
CA ARG A 36 -17.34 -14.08 -19.70
C ARG A 36 -17.99 -13.56 -18.40
N SER A 37 -18.00 -14.39 -17.36
CA SER A 37 -18.60 -14.06 -16.07
C SER A 37 -17.58 -13.38 -15.14
N THR A 38 -18.06 -12.39 -14.38
CA THR A 38 -17.32 -11.76 -13.27
C THR A 38 -18.02 -11.94 -11.92
N VAL A 39 -19.12 -12.70 -11.89
CA VAL A 39 -19.99 -12.84 -10.71
C VAL A 39 -19.26 -13.51 -9.56
N HIS A 40 -18.53 -14.60 -9.83
CA HIS A 40 -17.75 -15.30 -8.82
C HIS A 40 -16.65 -14.40 -8.22
N HIS A 41 -15.93 -13.66 -9.07
CA HIS A 41 -14.89 -12.72 -8.60
C HIS A 41 -15.47 -11.64 -7.70
N LEU A 42 -16.56 -10.99 -8.12
CA LEU A 42 -17.19 -9.91 -7.34
C LEU A 42 -17.76 -10.42 -6.01
N SER A 43 -18.16 -11.69 -5.92
CA SER A 43 -18.63 -12.29 -4.67
C SER A 43 -17.53 -12.44 -3.61
N ALA A 44 -16.26 -12.42 -4.02
CA ALA A 44 -15.10 -12.60 -3.13
C ALA A 44 -14.85 -11.45 -2.15
N TYR A 45 -15.42 -10.27 -2.40
CA TYR A 45 -15.08 -9.03 -1.69
C TYR A 45 -16.04 -8.66 -0.54
N GLY A 46 -17.09 -9.44 -0.32
CA GLY A 46 -18.10 -9.20 0.72
C GLY A 46 -18.02 -10.18 1.88
N GLY A 47 -18.23 -9.68 3.12
CA GLY A 47 -18.35 -10.51 4.32
C GLY A 47 -17.04 -10.75 5.08
N MET A 48 -17.14 -11.45 6.21
CA MET A 48 -16.00 -11.84 7.04
C MET A 48 -15.23 -12.99 6.38
N GLY A 49 -13.91 -12.88 6.34
CA GLY A 49 -13.03 -13.82 5.63
C GLY A 49 -13.01 -13.58 4.13
N SER A 50 -13.41 -12.39 3.67
CA SER A 50 -13.40 -12.03 2.26
C SER A 50 -11.98 -11.80 1.75
N PHE A 51 -11.83 -11.65 0.44
CA PHE A 51 -10.55 -11.36 -0.20
C PHE A 51 -9.94 -10.04 0.30
N ASN A 52 -10.77 -9.12 0.79
CA ASN A 52 -10.33 -7.88 1.41
C ASN A 52 -9.63 -8.09 2.76
N ASP A 53 -9.98 -9.14 3.50
CA ASP A 53 -9.44 -9.41 4.84
C ASP A 53 -8.03 -10.04 4.81
N VAL A 54 -7.56 -10.42 3.63
CA VAL A 54 -6.26 -11.04 3.42
C VAL A 54 -5.15 -10.00 3.53
N VAL A 55 -4.19 -10.27 4.41
CA VAL A 55 -2.97 -9.49 4.60
C VAL A 55 -1.76 -10.37 4.26
N ILE A 56 -0.94 -9.89 3.32
CA ILE A 56 0.24 -10.63 2.87
C ILE A 56 1.43 -10.26 3.76
N CYS A 57 1.77 -11.16 4.68
CA CYS A 57 2.93 -11.04 5.55
C CYS A 57 3.49 -12.41 5.95
N GLY A 58 4.76 -12.45 6.36
CA GLY A 58 5.45 -13.65 6.81
C GLY A 58 4.81 -14.26 8.07
N ALA A 59 4.22 -13.44 8.95
CA ALA A 59 3.48 -13.91 10.12
C ALA A 59 2.25 -14.77 9.77
N ASN A 60 1.72 -14.61 8.55
CA ASN A 60 0.63 -15.42 8.00
C ASN A 60 1.15 -16.60 7.15
N ASN A 61 2.43 -16.97 7.27
CA ASN A 61 3.11 -18.05 6.53
C ASN A 61 3.22 -17.85 5.00
N HIS A 62 3.15 -16.61 4.53
CA HIS A 62 3.42 -16.30 3.12
C HIS A 62 4.93 -16.35 2.83
N SER A 63 5.28 -16.83 1.64
CA SER A 63 6.66 -16.89 1.14
C SER A 63 7.04 -15.59 0.44
N ILE A 64 7.46 -14.58 1.20
CA ILE A 64 7.77 -13.25 0.66
C ILE A 64 9.27 -13.16 0.36
N PRO A 65 9.69 -12.67 -0.83
CA PRO A 65 11.10 -12.46 -1.11
C PRO A 65 11.78 -11.54 -0.10
N GLU A 66 13.06 -11.78 0.13
CA GLU A 66 13.85 -11.02 1.10
C GLU A 66 13.76 -9.50 0.85
N GLY A 67 13.47 -8.74 1.91
CA GLY A 67 13.32 -7.28 1.85
C GLY A 67 11.96 -6.78 1.32
N ALA A 68 11.14 -7.63 0.72
CA ALA A 68 9.87 -7.23 0.09
C ALA A 68 8.65 -7.23 1.03
N GLU A 69 8.82 -7.53 2.33
CA GLU A 69 7.73 -7.60 3.32
C GLU A 69 6.82 -6.35 3.30
N ALA A 70 7.44 -5.17 3.29
CA ALA A 70 6.72 -3.89 3.28
C ALA A 70 6.04 -3.57 1.94
N TRP A 71 6.37 -4.31 0.88
CA TRP A 71 5.89 -4.13 -0.49
C TRP A 71 4.81 -5.12 -0.87
N ALA A 72 4.92 -6.38 -0.44
CA ALA A 72 4.04 -7.46 -0.85
C ALA A 72 2.56 -7.16 -0.59
N ASP A 73 2.22 -6.74 0.63
CA ASP A 73 0.85 -6.35 0.98
C ASP A 73 0.35 -5.12 0.18
N VAL A 74 1.25 -4.17 -0.12
CA VAL A 74 0.89 -3.00 -0.94
C VAL A 74 0.58 -3.43 -2.37
N ILE A 75 1.42 -4.25 -2.98
CA ILE A 75 1.21 -4.81 -4.33
C ILE A 75 -0.10 -5.57 -4.38
N PHE A 76 -0.34 -6.43 -3.39
CA PHE A 76 -1.56 -7.23 -3.31
C PHE A 76 -2.82 -6.37 -3.22
N ASN A 77 -2.83 -5.35 -2.34
CA ASN A 77 -3.97 -4.43 -2.22
C ASN A 77 -4.26 -3.68 -3.53
N TRP A 78 -3.22 -3.27 -4.28
CA TRP A 78 -3.42 -2.68 -5.60
C TRP A 78 -3.91 -3.66 -6.65
N LEU A 79 -3.43 -4.90 -6.64
CA LEU A 79 -3.95 -5.94 -7.53
C LEU A 79 -5.42 -6.25 -7.24
N LYS A 80 -5.83 -6.29 -5.96
CA LYS A 80 -7.25 -6.44 -5.56
C LYS A 80 -8.10 -5.32 -6.15
N ALA A 81 -7.64 -4.07 -6.02
CA ALA A 81 -8.32 -2.91 -6.57
C ALA A 81 -8.49 -2.99 -8.09
N LEU A 82 -7.43 -3.33 -8.81
CA LEU A 82 -7.47 -3.49 -10.27
C LEU A 82 -8.42 -4.60 -10.69
N CYS A 83 -8.32 -5.78 -10.07
CA CYS A 83 -9.18 -6.91 -10.39
C CYS A 83 -10.65 -6.58 -10.14
N TYR A 84 -10.96 -5.96 -9.00
CA TYR A 84 -12.32 -5.52 -8.69
C TYR A 84 -12.84 -4.48 -9.68
N PHE A 85 -12.05 -3.42 -9.94
CA PHE A 85 -12.43 -2.33 -10.84
C PHE A 85 -12.73 -2.84 -12.25
N PHE A 86 -11.84 -3.69 -12.79
CA PHE A 86 -12.05 -4.28 -14.11
C PHE A 86 -13.16 -5.33 -14.11
N ALA A 87 -13.39 -6.07 -13.02
CA ALA A 87 -14.52 -7.02 -12.95
C ALA A 87 -15.89 -6.32 -13.07
N LYS A 88 -15.98 -5.05 -12.63
CA LYS A 88 -17.16 -4.20 -12.82
C LYS A 88 -17.33 -3.70 -14.25
N ASN A 89 -16.22 -3.61 -15.01
CA ASN A 89 -16.18 -3.03 -16.35
C ASN A 89 -15.28 -3.88 -17.30
N PRO A 90 -15.54 -5.19 -17.46
CA PRO A 90 -14.51 -6.12 -17.93
C PRO A 90 -14.16 -5.99 -19.41
N GLU A 91 -15.03 -5.35 -20.19
CA GLU A 91 -14.86 -5.10 -21.62
C GLU A 91 -14.32 -3.68 -21.94
N ILE A 92 -14.17 -2.82 -20.92
CA ILE A 92 -13.69 -1.46 -21.11
C ILE A 92 -12.16 -1.42 -21.03
N GLU A 93 -11.56 -0.77 -22.02
CA GLU A 93 -10.15 -0.41 -22.01
C GLU A 93 -10.00 1.03 -21.52
N TYR A 94 -9.00 1.26 -20.67
CA TYR A 94 -8.80 2.54 -19.99
C TYR A 94 -7.45 3.14 -20.37
N SER A 95 -7.40 4.46 -20.51
CA SER A 95 -6.12 5.16 -20.59
C SER A 95 -5.46 5.27 -19.20
N LEU A 96 -4.19 5.65 -19.18
CA LEU A 96 -3.48 5.87 -17.92
C LEU A 96 -4.11 6.98 -17.07
N SER A 97 -4.67 8.02 -17.69
CA SER A 97 -5.39 9.08 -16.97
C SER A 97 -6.67 8.53 -16.34
N ASP A 98 -7.45 7.73 -17.09
CA ASP A 98 -8.72 7.20 -16.59
C ASP A 98 -8.49 6.28 -15.37
N LEU A 99 -7.45 5.44 -15.40
CA LEU A 99 -7.11 4.57 -14.27
C LEU A 99 -6.73 5.36 -13.01
N LYS A 100 -5.97 6.45 -13.19
CA LYS A 100 -5.57 7.34 -12.08
C LYS A 100 -6.79 8.02 -11.45
N GLU A 101 -7.73 8.46 -12.29
CA GLU A 101 -8.96 9.13 -11.90
C GLU A 101 -9.92 8.17 -11.15
N GLN A 102 -10.14 6.99 -11.72
CA GLN A 102 -11.20 6.09 -11.24
C GLN A 102 -10.79 5.17 -10.09
N ILE A 103 -9.49 4.91 -9.90
CA ILE A 103 -8.99 4.00 -8.85
C ILE A 103 -8.29 4.75 -7.71
N GLY A 104 -7.68 5.93 -7.95
CA GLY A 104 -7.01 6.71 -6.90
C GLY A 104 -5.68 6.12 -6.39
N TYR A 105 -5.16 6.59 -5.23
CA TYR A 105 -3.79 6.29 -4.71
C TYR A 105 -3.67 5.90 -3.22
N HIS A 106 -4.71 6.03 -2.39
CA HIS A 106 -4.57 5.90 -0.93
C HIS A 106 -4.95 4.53 -0.38
N ASP A 107 -6.22 4.17 -0.55
CA ASP A 107 -6.75 2.87 -0.18
C ASP A 107 -7.23 2.21 -1.45
N ALA A 108 -6.42 1.30 -1.99
CA ALA A 108 -6.65 0.72 -3.29
C ALA A 108 -8.02 0.02 -3.37
N SER A 109 -8.32 -0.84 -2.38
CA SER A 109 -9.59 -1.54 -2.31
C SER A 109 -10.75 -0.56 -2.13
N LEU A 110 -10.72 0.30 -1.10
CA LEU A 110 -11.82 1.23 -0.83
C LEU A 110 -12.10 2.15 -2.02
N SER A 111 -11.05 2.74 -2.60
CA SER A 111 -11.19 3.69 -3.71
C SER A 111 -11.81 3.03 -4.95
N ALA A 112 -11.44 1.78 -5.25
CA ALA A 112 -12.08 1.02 -6.31
C ALA A 112 -13.57 0.71 -6.03
N PHE A 113 -13.96 0.52 -4.75
CA PHE A 113 -15.36 0.31 -4.38
C PHE A 113 -16.24 1.55 -4.53
N VAL A 114 -15.68 2.75 -4.30
CA VAL A 114 -16.42 4.02 -4.34
C VAL A 114 -16.18 4.82 -5.63
N ASN A 115 -15.62 4.19 -6.67
CA ASN A 115 -15.31 4.77 -7.98
C ASN A 115 -14.41 6.03 -7.91
N GLY A 116 -13.32 5.96 -7.13
CA GLY A 116 -12.24 6.95 -7.11
C GLY A 116 -12.73 8.36 -6.81
N GLU A 117 -12.73 9.22 -7.83
CA GLU A 117 -13.21 10.61 -7.76
C GLU A 117 -14.69 10.77 -7.38
N ASN A 118 -15.50 9.72 -7.41
CA ASN A 118 -16.88 9.80 -6.91
C ASN A 118 -16.99 9.64 -5.38
N ALA A 119 -15.91 9.25 -4.69
CA ALA A 119 -15.86 9.23 -3.22
C ALA A 119 -16.01 10.64 -2.62
N PRO A 120 -16.33 10.84 -1.33
CA PRO A 120 -16.14 12.13 -0.66
C PRO A 120 -14.67 12.58 -0.71
N ASP A 121 -14.37 13.88 -0.81
CA ASP A 121 -12.98 14.41 -0.90
C ASP A 121 -12.04 13.89 0.19
N GLU A 122 -12.57 13.65 1.38
CA GLU A 122 -11.85 13.07 2.53
C GLU A 122 -11.47 11.58 2.35
N MET A 123 -12.13 10.90 1.42
CA MET A 123 -11.88 9.51 1.00
C MET A 123 -11.24 9.42 -0.39
N ARG A 124 -11.22 10.52 -1.17
CA ARG A 124 -10.56 10.58 -2.48
C ARG A 124 -9.05 10.52 -2.28
N GLY A 125 -8.42 9.48 -2.83
CA GLY A 125 -6.99 9.46 -3.03
C GLY A 125 -6.56 10.48 -4.07
N ILE A 126 -6.37 11.75 -3.69
CA ILE A 126 -5.92 12.79 -4.62
C ILE A 126 -4.51 12.44 -5.10
N PHE A 127 -4.32 12.47 -6.42
CA PHE A 127 -3.07 12.21 -7.16
C PHE A 127 -1.82 12.88 -6.60
N ASP A 128 -1.95 14.00 -5.87
CA ASP A 128 -0.83 14.82 -5.38
C ASP A 128 -0.60 14.70 -3.86
N ASN A 129 -1.50 14.02 -3.13
CA ASN A 129 -1.33 13.84 -1.70
C ASN A 129 -0.60 12.52 -1.47
N ARG A 130 0.72 12.56 -1.28
CA ARG A 130 1.48 11.35 -0.94
C ARG A 130 0.97 10.78 0.38
N SER A 131 0.85 9.46 0.46
CA SER A 131 0.50 8.78 1.72
C SER A 131 1.50 9.21 2.81
N PRO A 132 1.03 9.57 4.03
CA PRO A 132 1.93 10.03 5.07
C PRO A 132 2.87 8.90 5.49
N ILE A 133 4.12 9.25 5.78
CA ILE A 133 5.02 8.31 6.44
C ILE A 133 4.59 8.14 7.90
N GLN A 134 4.63 6.91 8.39
CA GLN A 134 4.20 6.56 9.73
C GLN A 134 5.39 6.12 10.58
N GLY A 135 5.33 6.43 11.87
CA GLY A 135 6.30 6.01 12.86
C GLY A 135 5.77 6.23 14.27
N TRP A 136 6.67 6.29 15.23
CA TRP A 136 6.32 6.47 16.63
C TRP A 136 6.69 7.87 17.11
N ARG A 137 5.82 8.45 17.95
CA ARG A 137 6.11 9.69 18.65
C ARG A 137 5.74 9.59 20.12
N CYS A 138 6.62 10.07 20.98
CA CYS A 138 6.31 10.26 22.39
C CYS A 138 5.58 11.58 22.55
N LEU A 139 4.35 11.51 23.05
CA LEU A 139 3.52 12.69 23.25
C LEU A 139 4.01 13.53 24.44
N ASN A 140 4.79 12.95 25.36
CA ASN A 140 5.37 13.65 26.50
C ASN A 140 6.63 14.46 26.16
N CYS A 141 7.67 13.83 25.58
CA CYS A 141 8.94 14.53 25.29
C CYS A 141 9.16 14.91 23.82
N GLY A 142 8.28 14.50 22.92
CA GLY A 142 8.37 14.79 21.49
C GLY A 142 9.36 13.91 20.72
N TYR A 143 10.06 12.98 21.36
CA TYR A 143 10.92 11.98 20.70
C TYR A 143 10.15 11.30 19.57
N ALA A 144 10.75 11.24 18.39
CA ALA A 144 10.13 10.71 17.18
C ALA A 144 11.08 9.73 16.48
N GLU A 145 10.52 8.63 16.00
CA GLU A 145 11.26 7.65 15.21
C GLU A 145 10.42 7.02 14.11
N VAL A 146 11.08 6.65 13.02
CA VAL A 146 10.52 5.89 11.90
C VAL A 146 11.41 4.65 11.68
N CYS A 147 10.80 3.52 11.36
CA CYS A 147 11.53 2.29 11.06
C CYS A 147 11.80 2.11 9.57
N ASP A 148 12.82 1.31 9.22
CA ASP A 148 13.14 1.00 7.83
C ASP A 148 11.94 0.36 7.09
N SER A 149 11.15 -0.48 7.76
CA SER A 149 9.92 -1.04 7.19
C SER A 149 8.86 0.04 6.92
N GLY A 150 8.76 1.06 7.77
CA GLY A 150 7.89 2.23 7.55
C GLY A 150 8.33 3.07 6.36
N ILE A 151 9.64 3.25 6.16
CA ILE A 151 10.20 3.93 4.98
C ILE A 151 9.88 3.15 3.71
N ASN A 152 10.13 1.83 3.71
CA ASN A 152 9.85 0.97 2.57
C ASN A 152 8.36 0.94 2.25
N ARG A 153 7.47 0.84 3.25
CA ARG A 153 6.02 0.89 3.05
C ARG A 153 5.59 2.23 2.45
N TYR A 154 6.14 3.35 2.93
CA TYR A 154 5.89 4.66 2.34
C TYR A 154 6.28 4.70 0.86
N ILE A 155 7.48 4.23 0.50
CA ILE A 155 7.93 4.20 -0.90
C ILE A 155 7.01 3.32 -1.74
N ALA A 156 6.73 2.10 -1.28
CA ALA A 156 5.85 1.16 -1.96
C ALA A 156 4.47 1.79 -2.24
N GLN A 157 3.84 2.40 -1.23
CA GLN A 157 2.54 3.05 -1.37
C GLN A 157 2.53 4.17 -2.42
N ASN A 158 3.66 4.84 -2.64
CA ASN A 158 3.75 5.96 -3.58
C ASN A 158 4.09 5.53 -5.00
N ILE A 159 4.81 4.44 -5.20
CA ILE A 159 5.27 4.05 -6.55
C ILE A 159 4.52 2.85 -7.14
N VAL A 160 4.14 1.86 -6.33
CA VAL A 160 3.44 0.66 -6.79
C VAL A 160 2.22 0.98 -7.67
N PRO A 161 1.28 1.88 -7.27
CA PRO A 161 0.13 2.19 -8.12
C PRO A 161 0.52 2.71 -9.51
N ALA A 162 1.53 3.60 -9.59
CA ALA A 162 1.98 4.12 -10.87
C ALA A 162 2.55 3.02 -11.79
N TYR A 163 3.40 2.14 -11.24
CA TYR A 163 3.94 0.99 -11.96
C TYR A 163 2.83 0.06 -12.46
N LEU A 164 1.84 -0.25 -11.62
CA LEU A 164 0.76 -1.15 -11.98
C LEU A 164 -0.20 -0.55 -13.02
N PHE A 165 -0.54 0.74 -12.92
CA PHE A 165 -1.39 1.41 -13.91
C PHE A 165 -0.71 1.47 -15.29
N GLU A 166 0.57 1.85 -15.35
CA GLU A 166 1.34 1.82 -16.60
C GLU A 166 1.44 0.41 -17.18
N ALA A 167 1.56 -0.60 -16.32
CA ALA A 167 1.63 -1.99 -16.74
C ALA A 167 0.28 -2.56 -17.21
N CYS A 168 -0.86 -2.05 -16.73
CA CYS A 168 -2.18 -2.36 -17.28
C CYS A 168 -2.27 -1.91 -18.74
N VAL A 169 -1.96 -0.64 -19.00
CA VAL A 169 -2.08 -0.02 -20.33
C VAL A 169 -1.06 -0.59 -21.32
N SER A 170 0.13 -0.99 -20.84
CA SER A 170 1.19 -1.58 -21.68
C SER A 170 1.16 -3.11 -21.74
N ASN A 171 0.16 -3.77 -21.16
CA ASN A 171 0.05 -5.23 -21.10
C ASN A 171 1.32 -5.94 -20.54
N ARG A 172 1.87 -5.41 -19.44
CA ARG A 172 3.10 -5.90 -18.79
C ARG A 172 2.91 -6.26 -17.31
N LEU A 173 1.67 -6.34 -16.84
CA LEU A 173 1.31 -6.52 -15.42
C LEU A 173 2.13 -7.61 -14.72
N VAL A 174 2.18 -8.83 -15.24
CA VAL A 174 2.95 -9.94 -14.63
C VAL A 174 4.43 -9.60 -14.45
N SER A 175 5.07 -9.07 -15.49
CA SER A 175 6.49 -8.69 -15.43
C SER A 175 6.76 -7.55 -14.45
N THR A 176 5.84 -6.59 -14.36
CA THR A 176 5.91 -5.49 -13.39
C THR A 176 5.70 -5.98 -11.96
N VAL A 177 4.71 -6.85 -11.71
CA VAL A 177 4.48 -7.47 -10.39
C VAL A 177 5.72 -8.23 -9.94
N ARG A 178 6.34 -9.02 -10.82
CA ARG A 178 7.62 -9.68 -10.54
C ARG A 178 8.71 -8.66 -10.17
N GLY A 179 8.85 -7.60 -10.97
CA GLY A 179 9.84 -6.56 -10.71
C GLY A 179 9.66 -5.91 -9.34
N LEU A 180 8.42 -5.58 -8.97
CA LEU A 180 8.08 -5.00 -7.67
C LEU A 180 8.32 -5.98 -6.52
N LEU A 181 7.91 -7.25 -6.65
CA LEU A 181 8.01 -8.26 -5.60
C LEU A 181 9.47 -8.65 -5.28
N TYR A 182 10.35 -8.59 -6.29
CA TYR A 182 11.78 -8.81 -6.14
C TYR A 182 12.60 -7.51 -6.03
N LEU A 183 11.94 -6.37 -5.81
CA LEU A 183 12.57 -5.06 -5.65
C LEU A 183 13.52 -4.64 -6.79
N ASN A 184 13.29 -5.17 -8.00
CA ASN A 184 14.01 -4.81 -9.22
C ASN A 184 13.45 -3.51 -9.79
N ILE A 185 13.63 -2.41 -9.05
CA ILE A 185 13.03 -1.11 -9.33
C ILE A 185 14.14 -0.10 -9.60
N SER A 186 14.06 0.57 -10.75
CA SER A 186 15.01 1.61 -11.10
C SER A 186 15.02 2.73 -10.06
N ASN A 187 16.20 3.15 -9.63
CA ASN A 187 16.42 4.23 -8.66
C ASN A 187 15.87 3.97 -7.24
N LEU A 188 15.57 2.72 -6.86
CA LEU A 188 15.07 2.40 -5.52
C LEU A 188 16.01 2.91 -4.40
N ASP A 189 17.31 2.69 -4.53
CA ASP A 189 18.31 3.16 -3.55
C ASP A 189 18.27 4.68 -3.37
N HIS A 190 18.04 5.42 -4.46
CA HIS A 190 17.93 6.86 -4.44
C HIS A 190 16.62 7.32 -3.77
N LEU A 191 15.50 6.63 -4.01
CA LEU A 191 14.23 6.90 -3.32
C LEU A 191 14.36 6.67 -1.81
N ILE A 192 15.00 5.57 -1.40
CA ILE A 192 15.27 5.26 0.00
C ILE A 192 16.17 6.34 0.61
N SER A 193 17.28 6.68 -0.06
CA SER A 193 18.24 7.68 0.43
C SER A 193 17.59 9.05 0.61
N ASN A 194 16.76 9.50 -0.34
CA ASN A 194 16.06 10.78 -0.25
C ASN A 194 15.02 10.81 0.88
N ALA A 195 14.30 9.71 1.07
CA ALA A 195 13.36 9.58 2.18
C ALA A 195 14.11 9.65 3.53
N LYS A 196 15.21 8.90 3.68
CA LYS A 196 16.05 8.92 4.88
C LYS A 196 16.61 10.31 5.17
N GLN A 197 17.15 10.98 4.16
CA GLN A 197 17.65 12.35 4.29
C GLN A 197 16.56 13.32 4.81
N SER A 198 15.34 13.22 4.27
CA SER A 198 14.25 14.10 4.69
C SER A 198 13.79 13.81 6.13
N ILE A 199 13.84 12.55 6.56
CA ILE A 199 13.58 12.11 7.94
C ILE A 199 14.62 12.72 8.90
N ASP A 200 15.89 12.59 8.55
CA ASP A 200 17.00 13.12 9.35
C ASP A 200 16.96 14.66 9.43
N GLU A 201 16.73 15.36 8.31
CA GLU A 201 16.60 16.82 8.24
C GLU A 201 15.39 17.37 9.04
N SER A 202 14.47 16.47 9.43
CA SER A 202 13.29 16.77 10.25
C SER A 202 13.49 16.44 11.74
N GLY A 203 14.67 15.97 12.13
CA GLY A 203 14.98 15.59 13.51
C GLY A 203 14.24 14.35 14.00
N ILE A 204 13.79 13.50 13.07
CA ILE A 204 13.15 12.21 13.37
C ILE A 204 14.22 11.14 13.25
N LEU A 205 14.29 10.21 14.20
CA LEU A 205 15.31 9.17 14.20
C LEU A 205 14.90 7.98 13.34
N ILE A 206 15.86 7.39 12.64
CA ILE A 206 15.65 6.11 11.95
C ILE A 206 16.07 4.98 12.88
N ARG A 207 15.16 4.06 13.17
CA ARG A 207 15.39 2.96 14.13
C ARG A 207 14.90 1.63 13.58
N ASN A 208 15.74 0.61 13.66
CA ASN A 208 15.31 -0.74 13.38
C ASN A 208 14.66 -1.33 14.64
N ARG A 209 13.32 -1.21 14.72
CA ARG A 209 12.52 -1.83 15.78
C ARG A 209 11.27 -2.45 15.16
N GLU A 210 10.92 -3.63 15.62
CA GLU A 210 9.67 -4.30 15.25
C GLU A 210 8.59 -4.14 16.33
N GLU A 211 9.00 -3.77 17.55
CA GLU A 211 8.12 -3.63 18.70
C GLU A 211 7.56 -2.21 18.86
N TRP A 212 6.50 -2.09 19.67
CA TRP A 212 5.92 -0.80 20.04
C TRP A 212 6.96 0.07 20.77
N MET A 213 7.01 1.36 20.44
CA MET A 213 7.85 2.32 21.16
C MET A 213 7.23 2.64 22.52
N ARG A 214 7.24 1.69 23.44
CA ARG A 214 6.69 1.85 24.79
C ARG A 214 7.50 0.98 25.77
N PRO A 215 8.24 1.57 26.72
CA PRO A 215 8.32 3.01 27.03
C PRO A 215 9.14 3.81 26.00
N CYS A 216 9.01 5.14 26.04
CA CYS A 216 9.83 6.06 25.24
C CYS A 216 11.32 5.95 25.64
N PRO A 217 12.24 5.74 24.69
CA PRO A 217 13.67 5.59 25.00
C PRO A 217 14.34 6.88 25.50
N SER A 218 13.73 8.05 25.26
CA SER A 218 14.27 9.34 25.68
C SER A 218 13.83 9.79 27.08
N CYS A 219 12.61 9.48 27.51
CA CYS A 219 12.06 9.98 28.79
C CYS A 219 11.39 8.92 29.67
N GLY A 220 11.34 7.65 29.24
CA GLY A 220 10.70 6.55 29.98
C GLY A 220 9.16 6.59 30.01
N SER A 221 8.53 7.62 29.43
CA SER A 221 7.06 7.73 29.39
C SER A 221 6.41 6.65 28.54
N ASN A 222 5.29 6.12 28.99
CA ASN A 222 4.43 5.22 28.21
C ASN A 222 3.47 5.98 27.27
N ASN A 223 3.45 7.32 27.32
CA ASN A 223 2.60 8.13 26.46
C ASN A 223 3.20 8.26 25.06
N THR A 224 3.00 7.21 24.27
CA THR A 224 3.53 7.05 22.92
C THR A 224 2.41 6.63 21.97
N ALA A 225 2.46 7.14 20.73
CA ALA A 225 1.45 6.93 19.72
C ALA A 225 2.06 6.73 18.34
N ILE A 226 1.33 6.03 17.47
CA ILE A 226 1.58 6.07 16.03
C ILE A 226 1.35 7.51 15.57
N TYR A 227 2.30 8.04 14.83
CA TYR A 227 2.32 9.41 14.38
C TYR A 227 2.59 9.45 12.87
N ARG A 228 1.93 10.38 12.19
CA ARG A 228 1.95 10.51 10.73
C ARG A 228 2.61 11.82 10.33
N TRP A 229 3.47 11.78 9.32
CA TRP A 229 4.08 12.98 8.77
C TRP A 229 3.93 13.04 7.26
N ARG A 230 3.82 14.24 6.72
CA ARG A 230 3.78 14.51 5.27
C ARG A 230 5.02 15.27 4.85
N PHE A 231 5.50 14.99 3.64
CA PHE A 231 6.61 15.72 3.06
C PHE A 231 6.16 17.13 2.68
N SER A 232 6.93 18.13 3.08
CA SER A 232 6.77 19.55 2.74
C SER A 232 8.14 20.10 2.38
N GLY A 233 8.40 20.18 1.07
CA GLY A 233 9.75 20.44 0.55
C GLY A 233 10.73 19.32 0.92
N LYS A 234 11.79 19.64 1.66
CA LYS A 234 12.80 18.68 2.14
C LYS A 234 12.52 18.12 3.54
N ARG A 235 11.48 18.59 4.21
CA ARG A 235 11.17 18.24 5.61
C ARG A 235 9.83 17.57 5.75
N LEU A 236 9.62 16.95 6.90
CA LEU A 236 8.40 16.30 7.32
C LEU A 236 7.65 17.20 8.30
N VAL A 237 6.37 17.40 8.02
CA VAL A 237 5.45 18.13 8.89
C VAL A 237 4.43 17.17 9.47
N ALA A 238 4.03 17.40 10.73
CA ALA A 238 3.01 16.59 11.38
C ALA A 238 1.69 16.67 10.62
N ASP A 239 1.06 15.52 10.40
CA ASP A 239 -0.29 15.47 9.85
C ASP A 239 -1.32 16.02 10.85
N LYS A 240 -2.44 16.53 10.34
CA LYS A 240 -3.49 17.22 11.13
C LYS A 240 -4.22 16.30 12.11
N ASP A 241 -4.30 15.01 11.79
CA ASP A 241 -5.09 14.02 12.56
C ASP A 241 -4.28 13.36 13.69
N ASN A 242 -3.06 13.84 13.95
CA ASN A 242 -2.25 13.31 15.03
C ASN A 242 -2.69 13.81 16.40
N LEU A 243 -2.48 12.98 17.43
CA LEU A 243 -2.61 13.42 18.82
C LEU A 243 -1.63 14.58 19.12
N PRO A 244 -2.05 15.60 19.86
CA PRO A 244 -1.17 16.70 20.23
C PRO A 244 -0.07 16.22 21.18
N LEU A 245 1.08 16.88 21.12
CA LEU A 245 2.07 16.76 22.19
C LEU A 245 1.50 17.36 23.48
N GLU A 246 1.88 16.80 24.61
CA GLU A 246 1.65 17.45 25.90
C GLU A 246 2.29 18.83 25.83
N SER A 247 1.50 19.86 26.15
CA SER A 247 2.05 21.19 26.34
C SER A 247 3.15 21.07 27.38
N LYS A 248 4.36 21.54 27.06
CA LYS A 248 5.41 21.68 28.08
C LYS A 248 4.76 22.46 29.22
N LYS A 249 4.49 21.80 30.34
CA LYS A 249 4.24 22.51 31.58
C LYS A 249 5.47 23.37 31.75
N GLY A 250 5.30 24.69 31.62
CA GLY A 250 6.37 25.64 31.88
C GLY A 250 6.95 25.37 33.28
N PRO A 251 8.22 25.70 33.50
CA PRO A 251 8.86 25.56 34.80
C PRO A 251 8.04 26.20 35.91
#